data_AF-A0A1X1Q3X7-F1
#
_entry.id   AF-A0A1X1Q3X7-F1
#
_cell.length_a   1.000
_cell.length_b   1.000
_cell.length_c   1.000
_cell.angle_alpha   90.00
_cell.angle_beta   90.00
_cell.angle_gamma   90.00
#
_symmetry.space_group_name_H-M   'P 1'
#
loop_
_entity.id
_entity.type
_entity.pdbx_description
1 polymer ?
#
loop_
_entity_poly.entity_id
_entity_poly.type
_entity_poly.pdbx_seq_one_letter_code
_entity_poly.pdbx_strand_id
1 'polypeptide(L)'
;MEPVYNIQQLYMEVVDEMFGGSYGGIEFVEWTPKPCKGYFGVYHSGGRIFINSLLNSPSVPREVVKFIIYHELLHRDNLYHKQRAVGSTPAIRTR
;
A
#
# COMPACT_ATOMS: atom_id res chain seq x y z
N MET A 1 -19.85 11.25 -3.25
CA MET A 1 -18.62 12.07 -3.13
C MET A 1 -17.75 11.62 -4.27
N GLU A 2 -17.50 12.48 -5.24
CA GLU A 2 -16.67 12.11 -6.40
C GLU A 2 -15.23 11.81 -5.93
N PRO A 3 -14.54 10.81 -6.51
CA PRO A 3 -13.16 10.53 -6.17
C PRO A 3 -12.26 11.72 -6.55
N VAL A 4 -11.46 12.21 -5.58
CA VAL A 4 -10.52 13.33 -5.79
C VAL A 4 -9.37 12.90 -6.69
N TYR A 5 -8.91 11.67 -6.50
CA TYR A 5 -7.82 11.08 -7.25
C TYR A 5 -8.26 9.83 -8.01
N ASN A 6 -7.83 9.73 -9.26
CA ASN A 6 -7.90 8.50 -10.03
C ASN A 6 -6.74 7.58 -9.63
N ILE A 7 -7.02 6.50 -8.91
CA ILE A 7 -5.99 5.60 -8.39
C ILE A 7 -5.20 4.90 -9.50
N GLN A 8 -5.85 4.57 -10.62
CA GLN A 8 -5.20 3.91 -11.75
C GLN A 8 -4.21 4.85 -12.42
N GLN A 9 -4.58 6.14 -12.57
CA GLN A 9 -3.66 7.14 -13.07
C GLN A 9 -2.43 7.29 -12.15
N LEU A 10 -2.65 7.41 -10.83
CA LEU A 10 -1.54 7.53 -9.88
C LEU A 10 -0.62 6.30 -9.90
N TYR A 11 -1.18 5.10 -10.02
CA TYR A 11 -0.42 3.87 -10.16
C TYR A 11 0.46 3.89 -11.41
N MET A 12 -0.10 4.26 -12.56
CA MET A 12 0.65 4.38 -13.81
C MET A 12 1.79 5.39 -13.72
N GLU A 13 1.53 6.57 -13.12
CA GLU A 13 2.56 7.59 -12.89
C GLU A 13 3.70 7.05 -12.02
N VAL A 14 3.38 6.34 -10.93
CA VAL A 14 4.40 5.74 -10.06
C VAL A 14 5.22 4.67 -10.79
N VAL A 15 4.57 3.84 -11.62
CA VAL A 15 5.29 2.82 -12.42
C VAL A 15 6.22 3.47 -13.45
N ASP A 16 5.79 4.53 -14.10
CA ASP A 16 6.60 5.30 -15.04
C ASP A 16 7.81 5.94 -14.35
N GLU A 17 7.55 6.73 -13.30
CA GLU A 17 8.55 7.53 -12.60
C GLU A 17 9.58 6.68 -11.83
N MET A 18 9.13 5.59 -11.17
CA MET A 18 9.95 4.86 -10.20
C MET A 18 10.45 3.50 -10.70
N PHE A 19 9.82 2.93 -11.73
CA PHE A 19 10.13 1.59 -12.25
C PHE A 19 10.43 1.58 -13.75
N GLY A 20 10.56 2.73 -14.40
CA GLY A 20 10.91 2.83 -15.82
C GLY A 20 9.81 2.37 -16.77
N GLY A 21 8.54 2.50 -16.37
CA GLY A 21 7.38 2.28 -17.23
C GLY A 21 6.86 0.84 -17.30
N SER A 22 7.49 -0.12 -16.63
CA SER A 22 6.99 -1.50 -16.56
C SER A 22 7.16 -2.11 -15.17
N TYR A 23 6.06 -2.61 -14.60
CA TYR A 23 6.08 -3.32 -13.33
C TYR A 23 5.04 -4.45 -13.33
N GLY A 24 5.52 -5.70 -13.36
CA GLY A 24 4.67 -6.89 -13.45
C GLY A 24 4.22 -7.44 -12.10
N GLY A 25 3.30 -8.41 -12.11
CA GLY A 25 2.90 -9.15 -10.90
C GLY A 25 2.02 -8.37 -9.92
N ILE A 26 1.42 -7.28 -10.39
CA ILE A 26 0.32 -6.57 -9.72
C ILE A 26 -0.97 -6.94 -10.43
N GLU A 27 -1.95 -7.43 -9.68
CA GLU A 27 -3.27 -7.78 -10.17
C GLU A 27 -4.15 -6.54 -10.26
N PHE A 28 -4.21 -5.75 -9.17
CA PHE A 28 -4.91 -4.47 -9.15
C PHE A 28 -4.45 -3.56 -8.00
N VAL A 29 -4.75 -2.27 -8.16
CA VAL A 29 -4.64 -1.24 -7.13
C VAL A 29 -6.00 -0.57 -6.97
N GLU A 30 -6.57 -0.62 -5.77
CA GLU A 30 -7.90 -0.08 -5.50
C GLU A 30 -7.96 0.72 -4.19
N TRP A 31 -8.97 1.57 -4.07
CA TRP A 31 -9.32 2.19 -2.80
C TRP A 31 -10.01 1.20 -1.87
N THR A 32 -9.76 1.28 -0.57
CA THR A 32 -10.58 0.55 0.40
C THR A 32 -12.03 1.07 0.37
N PRO A 33 -13.04 0.19 0.48
CA PRO A 33 -14.45 0.61 0.41
C PRO A 33 -14.85 1.55 1.56
N LYS A 34 -14.11 1.50 2.68
CA LYS A 34 -14.27 2.41 3.83
C LYS A 34 -12.89 2.79 4.40
N PRO A 35 -12.79 3.95 5.07
CA PRO A 35 -11.58 4.33 5.80
C PRO A 35 -11.20 3.29 6.86
N CYS A 36 -9.92 2.94 6.89
CA CYS A 36 -9.35 1.97 7.84
C CYS A 36 -8.46 2.70 8.85
N LYS A 37 -8.36 2.23 10.11
CA LYS A 37 -7.45 2.84 11.11
C LYS A 37 -6.08 2.17 11.19
N GLY A 38 -5.94 0.96 10.64
CA GLY A 38 -4.75 0.12 10.84
C GLY A 38 -3.60 0.34 9.86
N TYR A 39 -3.88 0.92 8.68
CA TYR A 39 -2.88 1.07 7.62
C TYR A 39 -3.29 2.17 6.63
N PHE A 40 -2.31 2.70 5.90
CA PHE A 40 -2.51 3.67 4.82
C PHE A 40 -2.47 3.02 3.43
N GLY A 41 -1.73 1.93 3.30
CA GLY A 41 -1.75 1.01 2.17
C GLY A 41 -1.54 -0.42 2.67
N VAL A 42 -1.91 -1.40 1.86
CA VAL A 42 -1.57 -2.80 2.14
C VAL A 42 -1.42 -3.60 0.85
N TYR A 43 -0.29 -4.29 0.73
CA TYR A 43 -0.05 -5.35 -0.23
C TYR A 43 -0.52 -6.72 0.31
N HIS A 44 -1.30 -7.43 -0.50
CA HIS A 44 -1.64 -8.84 -0.31
C HIS A 44 -0.95 -9.72 -1.36
N SER A 45 -0.68 -10.97 -0.98
CA SER A 45 -0.15 -11.98 -1.89
C SER A 45 -1.03 -12.11 -3.14
N GLY A 46 -0.37 -12.23 -4.29
CA GLY A 46 -1.01 -12.23 -5.60
C GLY A 46 -1.04 -10.87 -6.29
N GLY A 47 -0.44 -9.82 -5.71
CA GLY A 47 -0.35 -8.52 -6.38
C GLY A 47 -1.56 -7.61 -6.15
N ARG A 48 -2.30 -7.82 -5.07
CA ARG A 48 -3.50 -7.03 -4.75
C ARG A 48 -3.13 -5.93 -3.77
N ILE A 49 -3.29 -4.68 -4.17
CA ILE A 49 -2.95 -3.51 -3.37
C ILE A 49 -4.23 -2.74 -3.04
N PHE A 50 -4.42 -2.45 -1.75
CA PHE A 50 -5.46 -1.53 -1.31
C PHE A 50 -4.85 -0.29 -0.69
N ILE A 51 -5.28 0.88 -1.17
CA ILE A 51 -4.94 2.18 -0.59
C ILE A 51 -6.12 2.67 0.23
N ASN A 52 -5.86 3.16 1.44
CA ASN A 52 -6.92 3.58 2.34
C ASN A 52 -7.69 4.78 1.77
N SER A 53 -9.02 4.67 1.63
CA SER A 53 -9.87 5.74 1.09
C SER A 53 -9.86 7.02 1.91
N LEU A 54 -9.36 7.00 3.15
CA LEU A 54 -9.06 8.22 3.92
C LEU A 54 -8.12 9.18 3.18
N LEU A 55 -7.20 8.65 2.36
CA LEU A 55 -6.23 9.44 1.61
C LEU A 55 -6.82 10.09 0.36
N ASN A 56 -8.02 9.69 -0.05
CA ASN A 56 -8.73 10.28 -1.19
C ASN A 56 -9.44 11.58 -0.79
N SER A 57 -8.65 12.55 -0.32
CA SER A 57 -9.10 13.83 0.21
C SER A 57 -8.32 14.98 -0.45
N PRO A 58 -8.94 16.13 -0.76
CA PRO A 58 -8.22 17.29 -1.31
C PRO A 58 -7.18 17.86 -0.34
N SER A 59 -7.31 17.56 0.96
CA SER A 59 -6.34 17.98 1.98
C SER A 59 -5.07 17.11 2.02
N VAL A 60 -5.07 15.96 1.36
CA VAL A 60 -3.92 15.06 1.28
C VAL A 60 -3.20 15.34 -0.03
N PRO A 61 -1.94 15.77 -0.04
CA PRO A 61 -1.23 16.03 -1.28
C PRO A 61 -1.14 14.78 -2.16
N ARG A 62 -1.29 14.96 -3.48
CA ARG A 62 -1.20 13.87 -4.49
C ARG A 62 0.05 13.00 -4.30
N GLU A 63 1.20 13.63 -4.04
CA GLU A 63 2.47 12.93 -3.87
C GLU A 63 2.50 12.03 -2.63
N VAL A 64 1.71 12.31 -1.60
CA VAL A 64 1.57 11.41 -0.44
C VAL A 64 0.89 10.12 -0.87
N VAL A 65 -0.15 10.20 -1.70
CA VAL A 65 -0.84 9.02 -2.23
C VAL A 65 0.11 8.21 -3.12
N LYS A 66 0.84 8.86 -4.03
CA LYS A 66 1.85 8.21 -4.89
C LYS A 66 2.93 7.53 -4.06
N PHE A 67 3.41 8.17 -3.00
CA PHE A 67 4.39 7.58 -2.10
C PHE A 67 3.88 6.29 -1.44
N ILE A 68 2.62 6.26 -0.98
CA ILE A 68 2.04 5.04 -0.41
C ILE A 68 1.90 3.95 -1.48
N ILE A 69 1.47 4.28 -2.70
CA ILE A 69 1.42 3.30 -3.81
C ILE A 69 2.81 2.72 -4.06
N TYR A 70 3.83 3.57 -4.19
CA TYR A 70 5.23 3.14 -4.36
C TYR A 70 5.66 2.20 -3.22
N HIS A 71 5.36 2.55 -1.97
CA HIS A 71 5.66 1.70 -0.81
C HIS A 71 5.02 0.32 -0.91
N GLU A 72 3.75 0.23 -1.32
CA GLU A 72 3.08 -1.06 -1.47
C GLU A 72 3.61 -1.89 -2.64
N LEU A 73 4.05 -1.25 -3.74
CA LEU A 73 4.71 -1.94 -4.84
C LEU A 73 6.03 -2.59 -4.38
N LEU A 74 6.83 -1.91 -3.56
CA LEU A 74 8.07 -2.46 -3.02
C LEU A 74 7.87 -3.73 -2.16
N HIS A 75 6.69 -3.93 -1.55
CA HIS A 75 6.40 -5.15 -0.78
C HIS A 75 6.29 -6.41 -1.66
N ARG A 76 6.03 -6.26 -2.97
CA ARG A 76 6.00 -7.38 -3.91
C ARG A 76 7.36 -8.06 -4.01
N ASP A 77 8.42 -7.28 -4.20
CA ASP A 77 9.79 -7.79 -4.35
C ASP A 77 10.42 -8.09 -2.98
N ASN A 78 9.90 -7.49 -1.91
CA ASN A 78 10.37 -7.67 -0.54
C ASN A 78 9.36 -8.40 0.34
N LEU A 79 8.97 -9.63 -0.03
CA LEU A 79 8.06 -10.48 0.76
C LEU A 79 8.46 -10.63 2.25
N TYR A 80 9.72 -10.35 2.60
CA TYR A 80 10.26 -10.38 3.96
C TYR A 80 10.11 -9.09 4.78
N HIS A 81 9.64 -7.97 4.21
CA HIS A 81 9.38 -6.74 4.96
C HIS A 81 8.04 -6.72 5.71
N LYS A 82 7.32 -7.86 5.75
CA LYS A 82 6.30 -8.15 6.77
C LYS A 82 6.91 -8.81 8.01
N GLN A 83 7.81 -8.12 8.71
CA GLN A 83 8.02 -8.37 10.14
C GLN A 83 7.55 -7.15 10.93
N ARG A 84 6.23 -7.05 11.12
CA ARG A 84 5.73 -6.59 12.41
C ARG A 84 5.66 -7.82 13.30
N ALA A 85 6.70 -8.03 14.10
CA ALA A 85 6.68 -8.99 15.19
C ALA A 85 5.51 -8.63 16.12
N VAL A 86 4.43 -9.40 16.04
CA VAL A 86 3.40 -9.45 17.07
C VAL A 86 3.26 -10.90 17.46
N GLY A 87 3.76 -11.24 18.64
CA GLY A 87 3.43 -12.49 19.31
C GLY A 87 4.56 -13.52 19.49
N SER A 88 5.74 -13.12 19.96
CA SER A 88 6.59 -14.02 20.75
C SER A 88 6.69 -13.47 22.17
N THR A 89 5.62 -13.66 22.95
CA THR A 89 5.72 -13.59 24.41
C THR A 89 6.76 -14.64 24.81
N PRO A 90 7.91 -14.28 25.42
CA PRO A 90 8.79 -15.29 25.96
C PRO A 90 8.03 -15.91 27.13
N ALA A 91 7.79 -17.23 27.08
CA ALA A 91 7.43 -17.96 28.27
C ALA A 91 8.57 -17.76 29.29
N ILE A 92 8.30 -16.98 30.32
CA ILE A 92 9.16 -16.88 31.49
C ILE A 92 9.19 -18.29 32.10
N ARG A 93 10.27 -19.03 31.84
CA ARG A 93 10.57 -20.25 32.58
C ARG A 93 11.15 -19.81 33.92
N THR A 94 10.30 -19.74 34.94
CA THR A 94 10.75 -19.68 36.33
C THR A 94 11.60 -20.92 36.63
N ARG A 95 12.66 -20.68 37.40
CA ARG A 95 13.71 -21.63 37.79
C ARG A 95 13.16 -22.87 38.47
#